data_AF-A0A015M432-F1
#
_entry.id   AF-A0A015M432-F1
#
_cell.length_a   1.000
_cell.length_b   1.000
_cell.length_c   1.000
_cell.angle_alpha   90.00
_cell.angle_beta   90.00
_cell.angle_gamma   90.00
#
_symmetry.space_group_name_H-M   'P 1'
#
loop_
_entity.id
_entity.type
_entity.pdbx_description
1 polymer ?
#
loop_
_entity_poly.entity_id
_entity_poly.type
_entity_poly.pdbx_seq_one_letter_code
_entity_poly.pdbx_strand_id
1 'polypeptide(L)'
;MSLLAHHWKEKTERNGGKVQLFSNYGLVDSFPMTHYTDWYKVAEAQGSIVCWDESQMAFSNRKWSKFGSTLATEVLMFTRKMQSVQIYCSPSIKNVDSRIRDIVEVKVAVRKIGDKGFSLHFMDYQTGEFMHKQFIPMWKANKFFKMRLYDSFNMVQGFPLPSTEKQGQEFFEKLEEIHDRARGKIRKDITA
;
A
#
# COMPACT_ATOMS: atom_id res chain seq x y z
N MET A 1 1.46 -1.00 10.71
CA MET A 1 0.79 -0.61 9.44
C MET A 1 -0.70 -0.40 9.63
N SER A 2 -1.48 -1.43 10.00
CA SER A 2 -2.95 -1.40 10.11
C SER A 2 -3.49 -0.23 10.93
N LEU A 3 -2.89 0.04 12.10
CA LEU A 3 -3.25 1.18 12.94
C LEU A 3 -3.10 2.54 12.21
N LEU A 4 -2.03 2.72 11.43
CA LEU A 4 -1.81 3.97 10.69
C LEU A 4 -2.83 4.12 9.56
N ALA A 5 -3.15 3.03 8.85
CA ALA A 5 -4.15 3.03 7.78
C ALA A 5 -5.54 3.44 8.32
N HIS A 6 -6.01 2.79 9.39
CA HIS A 6 -7.29 3.14 10.01
C HIS A 6 -7.28 4.55 10.61
N HIS A 7 -6.18 4.99 11.21
CA HIS A 7 -6.07 6.35 11.75
C HIS A 7 -6.27 7.41 10.65
N TRP A 8 -5.61 7.24 9.50
CA TRP A 8 -5.75 8.18 8.39
C TRP A 8 -7.10 8.10 7.71
N LYS A 9 -7.67 6.88 7.56
CA LYS A 9 -9.05 6.73 7.10
C LYS A 9 -10.03 7.49 7.99
N GLU A 10 -10.05 7.20 9.29
CA GLU A 10 -10.96 7.88 10.23
C GLU A 10 -10.77 9.39 10.23
N LYS A 11 -9.51 9.85 10.24
CA LYS A 11 -9.21 11.28 10.24
C LYS A 11 -9.75 11.98 8.98
N THR A 12 -9.57 11.35 7.81
CA THR A 12 -10.08 11.90 6.55
C THR A 12 -11.59 11.86 6.48
N GLU A 13 -12.22 10.78 6.93
CA GLU A 13 -13.69 10.64 6.95
C GLU A 13 -14.36 11.64 7.91
N ARG A 14 -13.75 11.90 9.06
CA ARG A 14 -14.21 12.96 9.98
C ARG A 14 -14.14 14.37 9.37
N ASN A 15 -13.28 14.58 8.38
CA ASN A 15 -13.15 15.82 7.64
C ASN A 15 -14.02 15.85 6.37
N GLY A 16 -14.94 14.91 6.20
CA GLY A 16 -15.86 14.83 5.05
C GLY A 16 -15.26 14.18 3.80
N GLY A 17 -14.06 13.62 3.87
CA GLY A 17 -13.48 12.80 2.80
C GLY A 17 -13.98 11.36 2.84
N LYS A 18 -13.54 10.56 1.86
CA LYS A 18 -13.80 9.11 1.81
C LYS A 18 -12.50 8.38 1.49
N VAL A 19 -12.17 7.34 2.26
CA VAL A 19 -10.95 6.55 2.05
C VAL A 19 -11.30 5.06 2.07
N GLN A 20 -11.05 4.40 0.95
CA GLN A 20 -11.13 2.94 0.85
C GLN A 20 -9.79 2.33 1.28
N LEU A 21 -9.85 1.23 2.05
CA LEU A 21 -8.67 0.43 2.37
C LEU A 21 -8.59 -0.77 1.42
N PHE A 22 -7.37 -1.13 1.04
CA PHE A 22 -7.04 -2.32 0.28
C PHE A 22 -5.90 -3.06 0.97
N SER A 23 -5.87 -4.40 0.92
CA SER A 23 -4.75 -5.15 1.53
C SER A 23 -4.57 -6.56 0.98
N ASN A 24 -3.33 -7.09 1.04
CA ASN A 24 -3.02 -8.50 0.72
C ASN A 24 -3.21 -9.46 1.91
N TYR A 25 -3.77 -8.97 3.01
CA TYR A 25 -4.04 -9.73 4.23
C TYR A 25 -5.43 -9.34 4.75
N GLY A 26 -5.95 -10.09 5.72
CA GLY A 26 -7.29 -9.86 6.30
C GLY A 26 -7.33 -8.65 7.24
N LEU A 27 -7.15 -7.44 6.70
CA LEU A 27 -7.35 -6.18 7.40
C LEU A 27 -8.85 -5.87 7.50
N VAL A 28 -9.30 -5.44 8.68
CA VAL A 28 -10.68 -5.00 8.90
C VAL A 28 -11.01 -3.81 8.00
N ASP A 29 -12.22 -3.78 7.44
CA ASP A 29 -12.73 -2.75 6.54
C ASP A 29 -11.91 -2.52 5.25
N SER A 30 -11.08 -3.49 4.85
CA SER A 30 -10.34 -3.45 3.60
C SER A 30 -10.94 -4.35 2.52
N PHE A 31 -10.72 -3.95 1.28
CA PHE A 31 -10.94 -4.82 0.13
C PHE A 31 -9.70 -5.70 -0.10
N PRO A 32 -9.85 -7.03 -0.26
CA PRO A 32 -8.71 -7.92 -0.42
C PRO A 32 -8.07 -7.77 -1.81
N MET A 33 -6.74 -7.72 -1.87
CA MET A 33 -5.95 -7.67 -3.09
C MET A 33 -5.50 -9.09 -3.48
N THR A 34 -6.37 -9.82 -4.15
CA THR A 34 -6.22 -11.26 -4.45
C THR A 34 -5.91 -11.53 -5.91
N HIS A 35 -6.36 -10.65 -6.80
CA HIS A 35 -6.30 -10.78 -8.24
C HIS A 35 -5.90 -9.45 -8.87
N TYR A 36 -5.24 -9.47 -10.03
CA TYR A 36 -4.64 -8.24 -10.59
C TYR A 36 -5.69 -7.19 -10.95
N THR A 37 -6.91 -7.63 -11.28
CA THR A 37 -8.05 -6.75 -11.55
C THR A 37 -8.54 -5.98 -10.32
N ASP A 38 -8.13 -6.36 -9.12
CA ASP A 38 -8.48 -5.63 -7.89
C ASP A 38 -7.89 -4.21 -7.90
N TRP A 39 -6.81 -3.98 -8.65
CA TRP A 39 -6.27 -2.64 -8.92
C TRP A 39 -7.25 -1.71 -9.63
N TYR A 40 -8.24 -2.25 -10.36
CA TYR A 40 -9.29 -1.42 -10.95
C TYR A 40 -10.12 -0.73 -9.87
N LYS A 41 -10.38 -1.39 -8.75
CA LYS A 41 -11.09 -0.79 -7.61
C LYS A 41 -10.25 0.27 -6.93
N VAL A 42 -8.93 0.09 -6.89
CA VAL A 42 -7.99 1.14 -6.42
C VAL A 42 -8.07 2.36 -7.34
N ALA A 43 -8.11 2.15 -8.67
CA ALA A 43 -8.26 3.23 -9.64
C ALA A 43 -9.62 3.94 -9.54
N GLU A 44 -10.70 3.23 -9.23
CA GLU A 44 -12.01 3.84 -8.94
C GLU A 44 -11.99 4.65 -7.63
N ALA A 45 -11.33 4.12 -6.60
CA ALA A 45 -11.23 4.73 -5.28
C ALA A 45 -10.07 5.75 -5.20
N GLN A 46 -10.23 6.89 -5.88
CA GLN A 46 -9.29 8.01 -5.76
C GLN A 46 -9.09 8.38 -4.27
N GLY A 47 -7.83 8.49 -3.84
CA GLY A 47 -7.52 8.79 -2.42
C GLY A 47 -7.50 7.57 -1.49
N SER A 48 -7.32 6.35 -2.01
CA SER A 48 -7.31 5.12 -1.20
C SER A 48 -5.99 4.84 -0.47
N ILE A 49 -6.00 3.87 0.46
CA ILE A 49 -4.80 3.36 1.13
C ILE A 49 -4.66 1.87 0.83
N VAL A 50 -3.51 1.46 0.30
CA VAL A 50 -3.17 0.07 -0.01
C VAL A 50 -2.10 -0.43 0.97
N CYS A 51 -2.41 -1.48 1.72
CA CYS A 51 -1.54 -2.05 2.75
C CYS A 51 -0.96 -3.40 2.32
N TRP A 52 0.36 -3.48 2.26
CA TRP A 52 1.10 -4.69 1.90
C TRP A 52 1.83 -5.25 3.12
N ASP A 53 1.30 -6.32 3.71
CA ASP A 53 1.99 -7.06 4.76
C ASP A 53 2.95 -8.09 4.17
N GLU A 54 4.02 -8.37 4.92
CA GLU A 54 5.16 -9.19 4.48
C GLU A 54 5.64 -8.81 3.07
N SER A 55 5.87 -7.52 2.86
CA SER A 55 6.21 -6.93 1.56
C SER A 55 7.43 -7.58 0.90
N GLN A 56 8.39 -8.14 1.65
CA GLN A 56 9.49 -8.91 1.07
C GLN A 56 9.05 -10.19 0.34
N MET A 57 7.90 -10.76 0.71
CA MET A 57 7.31 -11.92 0.04
C MET A 57 6.54 -11.50 -1.20
N ALA A 58 5.78 -10.40 -1.09
CA ALA A 58 5.02 -9.82 -2.19
C ALA A 58 5.94 -9.28 -3.30
N PHE A 59 7.08 -8.70 -2.92
CA PHE A 59 7.97 -7.92 -3.79
C PHE A 59 9.40 -8.49 -3.84
N SER A 60 9.53 -9.81 -3.98
CA SER A 60 10.83 -10.45 -4.03
C SER A 60 11.39 -10.52 -5.46
N ASN A 61 12.54 -9.88 -5.68
CA ASN A 61 13.36 -9.97 -6.90
C ASN A 61 13.56 -11.39 -7.46
N ARG A 62 13.53 -12.42 -6.59
CA ARG A 62 13.80 -13.81 -6.96
C ARG A 62 12.57 -14.53 -7.55
N LYS A 63 11.37 -14.03 -7.29
CA LYS A 63 10.11 -14.69 -7.69
C LYS A 63 9.50 -14.09 -8.94
N TRP A 64 9.92 -12.90 -9.35
CA TRP A 64 9.31 -12.18 -10.46
C TRP A 64 10.12 -12.37 -11.75
N SER A 65 9.41 -12.64 -12.84
CA SER A 65 9.98 -12.51 -14.17
C SER A 65 10.35 -11.05 -14.42
N LYS A 66 11.26 -10.79 -15.36
CA LYS A 66 11.63 -9.41 -15.76
C LYS A 66 10.38 -8.59 -16.11
N PHE A 67 9.42 -9.21 -16.80
CA PHE A 67 8.12 -8.63 -17.13
C PHE A 67 7.32 -8.26 -15.87
N GLY A 68 7.15 -9.20 -14.92
CA GLY A 68 6.43 -8.95 -13.67
C GLY A 68 7.04 -7.82 -12.83
N SER A 69 8.37 -7.72 -12.79
CA SER A 69 9.06 -6.64 -12.08
C SER A 69 8.82 -5.26 -12.68
N THR A 70 8.82 -5.15 -14.01
CA THR A 70 8.49 -3.89 -14.71
C THR A 70 7.03 -3.51 -14.45
N LEU A 71 6.12 -4.46 -14.68
CA LEU A 71 4.68 -4.28 -14.50
C LEU A 71 4.31 -3.83 -13.09
N ALA A 72 4.91 -4.44 -12.08
CA ALA A 72 4.74 -4.03 -10.70
C ALA A 72 5.21 -2.60 -10.45
N THR A 73 6.42 -2.26 -10.90
CA THR A 73 6.98 -0.93 -10.70
C THR A 73 6.07 0.13 -11.33
N GLU A 74 5.57 -0.11 -12.54
CA GLU A 74 4.65 0.78 -13.24
C GLU A 74 3.33 0.96 -12.47
N VAL A 75 2.69 -0.13 -12.04
CA VAL A 75 1.47 -0.07 -11.20
C VAL A 75 1.71 0.73 -9.93
N LEU A 76 2.81 0.47 -9.23
CA LEU A 76 3.13 1.15 -7.98
C LEU A 76 3.40 2.64 -8.19
N MET A 77 3.94 3.04 -9.35
CA MET A 77 4.10 4.44 -9.72
C MET A 77 2.76 5.10 -10.08
N PHE A 78 1.83 4.36 -10.68
CA PHE A 78 0.50 4.87 -11.01
C PHE A 78 -0.35 5.19 -9.78
N THR A 79 -0.07 4.61 -8.60
CA THR A 79 -0.83 4.96 -7.38
C THR A 79 -0.72 6.44 -7.03
N ARG A 80 0.39 7.12 -7.39
CA ARG A 80 0.52 8.58 -7.25
C ARG A 80 -0.52 9.34 -8.07
N LYS A 81 -0.84 8.85 -9.28
CA LYS A 81 -1.86 9.46 -10.15
C LYS A 81 -3.28 9.20 -9.63
N MET A 82 -3.49 8.05 -8.99
CA MET A 82 -4.74 7.69 -8.29
C MET A 82 -4.88 8.34 -6.90
N GLN A 83 -3.96 9.24 -6.53
CA GLN A 83 -3.88 9.88 -5.21
C GLN A 83 -3.86 8.89 -4.05
N SER A 84 -3.39 7.67 -4.30
CA SER A 84 -3.46 6.56 -3.36
C SER A 84 -2.13 6.39 -2.62
N VAL A 85 -2.21 6.16 -1.32
CA VAL A 85 -1.06 5.93 -0.44
C VAL A 85 -0.80 4.44 -0.32
N GLN A 86 0.46 4.05 -0.41
CA GLN A 86 0.87 2.68 -0.17
C GLN A 86 1.63 2.57 1.15
N ILE A 87 1.29 1.57 1.95
CA ILE A 87 2.00 1.27 3.19
C ILE A 87 2.54 -0.15 3.08
N TYR A 88 3.86 -0.27 3.22
CA TYR A 88 4.58 -1.53 3.16
C TYR A 88 5.02 -1.94 4.56
N CYS A 89 4.77 -3.18 4.95
CA CYS A 89 5.30 -3.76 6.18
C CYS A 89 6.28 -4.88 5.84
N SER A 90 7.48 -4.81 6.42
CA SER A 90 8.50 -5.83 6.27
C SER A 90 9.40 -5.84 7.50
N PRO A 91 9.93 -7.01 7.93
CA PRO A 91 10.92 -7.08 9.00
C PRO A 91 12.19 -6.27 8.69
N SER A 92 12.54 -6.15 7.40
CA SER A 92 13.67 -5.36 6.95
C SER A 92 13.41 -4.81 5.55
N ILE A 93 13.46 -3.49 5.42
CA ILE A 93 13.32 -2.82 4.13
C ILE A 93 14.33 -3.33 3.09
N LYS A 94 15.52 -3.78 3.52
CA LYS A 94 16.57 -4.32 2.63
C LYS A 94 16.12 -5.58 1.86
N ASN A 95 15.10 -6.27 2.34
CA ASN A 95 14.57 -7.47 1.70
C ASN A 95 13.52 -7.15 0.62
N VAL A 96 13.12 -5.88 0.50
CA VAL A 96 12.21 -5.41 -0.54
C VAL A 96 13.01 -5.02 -1.80
N ASP A 97 12.42 -5.28 -2.97
CA ASP A 97 12.98 -4.90 -4.28
C ASP A 97 13.50 -3.45 -4.27
N SER A 98 14.68 -3.23 -4.87
CA SER A 98 15.29 -1.90 -4.91
C SER A 98 14.42 -0.87 -5.61
N ARG A 99 13.73 -1.23 -6.69
CA ARG A 99 12.86 -0.30 -7.42
C ARG A 99 11.71 0.19 -6.56
N ILE A 100 11.20 -0.66 -5.67
CA ILE A 100 10.15 -0.28 -4.73
C ILE A 100 10.73 0.57 -3.61
N ARG A 101 11.94 0.23 -3.12
CA ARG A 101 12.62 1.09 -2.15
C ARG A 101 12.85 2.49 -2.70
N ASP A 102 13.20 2.62 -3.97
CA ASP A 102 13.49 3.91 -4.60
C ASP A 102 12.25 4.83 -4.64
N ILE A 103 11.03 4.28 -4.59
CA ILE A 103 9.78 5.07 -4.57
C ILE A 103 9.22 5.31 -3.15
N VAL A 104 9.85 4.76 -2.11
CA VAL A 104 9.42 4.97 -0.72
C VAL A 104 9.83 6.37 -0.26
N GLU A 105 8.88 7.15 0.26
CA GLU A 105 9.15 8.50 0.75
C GLU A 105 9.44 8.50 2.27
N VAL A 106 8.67 7.74 3.05
CA VAL A 106 8.76 7.74 4.52
C VAL A 106 9.07 6.34 5.04
N LYS A 107 10.09 6.24 5.88
CA LYS A 107 10.41 5.02 6.63
C LYS A 107 10.00 5.17 8.10
N VAL A 108 9.19 4.23 8.57
CA VAL A 108 8.80 4.14 9.98
C VAL A 108 9.46 2.92 10.62
N ALA A 109 10.52 3.14 11.39
CA ALA A 109 11.16 2.08 12.17
C ALA A 109 10.43 1.88 13.50
N VAL A 110 9.94 0.67 13.74
CA VAL A 110 9.20 0.32 14.96
C VAL A 110 10.06 -0.58 15.85
N ARG A 111 10.16 -0.23 17.14
CA ARG A 111 10.90 -1.02 18.14
C ARG A 111 10.05 -1.21 19.39
N LYS A 112 9.92 -2.46 19.87
CA LYS A 112 9.37 -2.76 21.20
C LYS A 112 10.40 -2.39 22.27
N ILE A 113 9.98 -1.65 23.29
CA ILE A 113 10.81 -1.25 24.44
C ILE A 113 10.34 -2.04 25.66
N GLY A 114 10.79 -3.29 25.78
CA GLY A 114 10.35 -4.20 26.83
C GLY A 114 8.83 -4.18 27.00
N ASP A 115 8.38 -4.06 28.24
CA ASP A 115 6.94 -3.95 28.57
C ASP A 115 6.43 -2.51 28.62
N LYS A 116 7.27 -1.51 28.32
CA LYS A 116 6.87 -0.09 28.35
C LYS A 116 5.99 0.27 27.16
N GLY A 117 6.23 -0.31 25.99
CA GLY A 117 5.48 0.00 24.78
C GLY A 117 6.32 -0.08 23.50
N PHE A 118 5.97 0.73 22.51
CA PHE A 118 6.60 0.77 21.19
C PHE A 118 7.09 2.17 20.85
N SER A 119 8.31 2.28 20.32
CA SER A 119 8.83 3.51 19.73
C SER A 119 8.72 3.43 18.22
N LEU A 120 8.13 4.46 17.62
CA LEU A 120 8.04 4.66 16.19
C LEU A 120 8.97 5.82 15.82
N HIS A 121 9.82 5.58 14.83
CA HIS A 121 10.79 6.56 14.35
C HIS A 121 10.53 6.82 12.87
N PHE A 122 10.08 8.03 12.55
CA PHE A 122 9.76 8.48 11.20
C PHE A 122 10.97 9.22 10.63
N MET A 123 11.39 8.78 9.45
CA MET A 123 12.49 9.38 8.71
C MET A 123 12.05 9.55 7.26
N ASP A 124 12.54 10.62 6.63
CA ASP A 124 12.55 10.70 5.18
C ASP A 124 13.48 9.58 4.68
N TYR A 125 12.96 8.71 3.84
CA TYR A 125 13.71 7.54 3.39
C TYR A 125 14.78 7.89 2.35
N GLN A 126 14.56 8.96 1.58
CA GLN A 126 15.43 9.38 0.48
C GLN A 126 16.63 10.13 1.02
N THR A 127 16.42 11.07 1.94
CA THR A 127 17.48 11.90 2.53
C THR A 127 18.06 11.31 3.81
N GLY A 128 17.31 10.42 4.48
CA GLY A 128 17.64 9.93 5.81
C GLY A 128 17.34 10.93 6.93
N GLU A 129 16.70 12.06 6.62
CA GLU A 129 16.40 13.11 7.58
C GLU A 129 15.40 12.65 8.64
N PHE A 130 15.65 13.04 9.89
CA PHE A 130 14.72 12.78 10.99
C PHE A 130 13.48 13.65 10.85
N MET A 131 12.30 13.03 10.85
CA MET A 131 11.04 13.77 10.80
C MET A 131 10.37 13.85 12.18
N HIS A 132 10.18 12.69 12.81
CA HIS A 132 9.38 12.59 14.03
C HIS A 132 9.65 11.31 14.82
N LYS A 133 9.44 11.35 16.13
CA LYS A 133 9.46 10.19 17.00
C LYS A 133 8.21 10.15 17.85
N GLN A 134 7.56 8.99 17.89
CA GLN A 134 6.36 8.77 18.69
C GLN A 134 6.54 7.55 19.58
N PHE A 135 6.08 7.65 20.83
CA PHE A 135 6.01 6.52 21.75
C PHE A 135 4.56 6.11 21.98
N ILE A 136 4.27 4.82 21.83
CA ILE A 136 2.98 4.20 22.12
C ILE A 136 3.16 3.38 23.40
N PRO A 137 2.63 3.83 24.55
CA PRO A 137 2.74 3.08 25.80
C PRO A 137 1.95 1.77 25.70
N MET A 138 2.39 0.75 26.45
CA MET A 138 1.85 -0.61 26.36
C MET A 138 0.34 -0.67 26.66
N TRP A 139 -0.16 0.14 27.59
CA TRP A 139 -1.60 0.20 27.88
C TRP A 139 -2.42 0.64 26.66
N LYS A 140 -1.89 1.52 25.80
CA LYS A 140 -2.52 1.97 24.56
C LYS A 140 -2.38 0.90 23.48
N ALA A 141 -1.20 0.28 23.38
CA ALA A 141 -0.97 -0.85 22.47
C ALA A 141 -1.93 -2.02 22.75
N ASN A 142 -2.16 -2.36 24.02
CA ASN A 142 -3.11 -3.39 24.43
C ASN A 142 -4.55 -3.06 24.01
N LYS A 143 -4.94 -1.78 24.00
CA LYS A 143 -6.25 -1.37 23.44
C LYS A 143 -6.30 -1.65 21.95
N PHE A 144 -5.24 -1.34 21.20
CA PHE A 144 -5.18 -1.63 19.77
C PHE A 144 -5.21 -3.12 19.45
N PHE A 145 -4.49 -3.95 20.20
CA PHE A 145 -4.54 -5.41 20.02
C PHE A 145 -5.93 -5.98 20.26
N LYS A 146 -6.68 -5.43 21.23
CA LYS A 146 -8.07 -5.83 21.48
C LYS A 146 -9.03 -5.48 20.34
N MET A 147 -8.69 -4.51 19.48
CA MET A 147 -9.50 -4.18 18.30
C MET A 147 -9.44 -5.25 17.21
N ARG A 148 -8.47 -6.19 17.27
CA ARG A 148 -8.33 -7.29 16.31
C ARG A 148 -8.42 -6.81 14.85
N LEU A 149 -7.68 -5.75 14.53
CA LEU A 149 -7.69 -5.11 13.20
C LEU A 149 -7.28 -6.05 12.07
N TYR A 150 -6.62 -7.16 12.37
CA TYR A 150 -6.36 -8.24 11.44
C TYR A 150 -6.06 -9.52 12.21
N ASP A 151 -6.16 -10.65 11.50
CA ASP A 151 -5.72 -11.95 12.02
C ASP A 151 -4.22 -12.15 11.71
N SER A 152 -3.41 -12.25 12.76
CA SER A 152 -1.97 -12.44 12.66
C SER A 152 -1.54 -13.86 12.25
N PHE A 153 -2.46 -14.83 12.24
CA PHE A 153 -2.17 -16.21 11.84
C PHE A 153 -2.42 -16.48 10.36
N ASN A 154 -3.19 -15.61 9.70
CA ASN A 154 -3.46 -15.77 8.29
C ASN A 154 -2.21 -15.45 7.46
N MET A 155 -1.91 -16.36 6.52
CA MET A 155 -0.84 -16.12 5.55
C MET A 155 -1.23 -14.95 4.65
N VAL A 156 -0.25 -14.09 4.35
CA VAL A 156 -0.42 -13.01 3.38
C VAL A 156 -0.55 -13.58 1.97
N GLN A 157 -1.29 -12.89 1.12
CA GLN A 157 -1.33 -13.16 -0.30
C GLN A 157 -0.19 -12.43 -1.02
N GLY A 158 0.21 -12.96 -2.17
CA GLY A 158 1.24 -12.34 -3.01
C GLY A 158 0.77 -11.03 -3.63
N PHE A 159 1.68 -10.33 -4.31
CA PHE A 159 1.33 -9.14 -5.08
C PHE A 159 0.60 -9.56 -6.37
N PRO A 160 -0.67 -9.17 -6.57
CA PRO A 160 -1.43 -9.68 -7.70
C PRO A 160 -1.03 -8.97 -9.00
N LEU A 161 -0.49 -9.73 -9.95
CA LEU A 161 -0.07 -9.25 -11.27
C LEU A 161 -0.64 -10.11 -12.39
N PRO A 162 -0.86 -9.52 -13.57
CA PRO A 162 -1.05 -10.26 -14.81
C PRO A 162 0.07 -11.28 -15.04
N SER A 163 -0.29 -12.45 -15.59
CA SER A 163 0.65 -13.55 -15.80
C SER A 163 1.33 -13.51 -17.17
N THR A 164 0.76 -12.79 -18.13
CA THR A 164 1.26 -12.69 -19.51
C THR A 164 1.36 -11.24 -19.98
N GLU A 165 2.17 -11.00 -21.01
CA GLU A 165 2.33 -9.67 -21.63
C GLU A 165 1.01 -9.11 -22.17
N LYS A 166 0.23 -9.95 -22.86
CA LYS A 166 -1.09 -9.58 -23.36
C LYS A 166 -2.02 -9.12 -22.23
N GLN A 167 -2.08 -9.88 -21.15
CA GLN A 167 -2.88 -9.49 -19.98
C GLN A 167 -2.36 -8.20 -19.33
N GLY A 168 -1.04 -7.98 -19.32
CA GLY A 168 -0.45 -6.74 -18.80
C GLY A 168 -0.83 -5.51 -19.60
N GLN A 169 -0.84 -5.62 -20.93
CA GLN A 169 -1.27 -4.53 -21.80
C GLN A 169 -2.77 -4.22 -21.60
N GLU A 170 -3.63 -5.23 -21.71
CA GLU A 170 -5.08 -5.09 -21.46
C GLU A 170 -5.35 -4.54 -20.06
N PHE A 171 -4.53 -4.95 -19.08
CA PHE A 171 -4.63 -4.48 -17.72
C PHE A 171 -4.39 -2.97 -17.59
N PHE A 172 -3.32 -2.44 -18.18
CA PHE A 172 -3.03 -1.00 -18.10
C PHE A 172 -4.00 -0.15 -18.90
N GLU A 173 -4.40 -0.60 -20.09
CA GLU A 173 -5.41 0.09 -20.89
C GLU A 173 -6.71 0.23 -20.09
N LYS A 174 -7.13 -0.84 -19.41
CA LYS A 174 -8.33 -0.82 -18.58
C LYS A 174 -8.16 0.03 -17.32
N LEU A 175 -7.00 -0.05 -16.68
CA LEU A 175 -6.68 0.73 -15.49
C LEU A 175 -6.71 2.24 -15.78
N GLU A 176 -6.17 2.64 -16.94
CA GLU A 176 -6.20 4.03 -17.41
C GLU A 176 -7.63 4.48 -17.71
N GLU A 177 -8.41 3.68 -18.45
CA GLU A 177 -9.80 3.99 -18.78
C GLU A 177 -10.64 4.25 -17.51
N ILE A 178 -10.50 3.38 -16.51
CA ILE A 178 -11.20 3.48 -15.23
C ILE A 178 -10.73 4.72 -14.45
N HIS A 179 -9.42 4.94 -14.40
CA HIS A 179 -8.86 6.09 -13.74
C HIS A 179 -9.34 7.41 -14.36
N ASP A 180 -9.35 7.52 -15.68
CA ASP A 180 -9.83 8.70 -16.42
C ASP A 180 -11.32 8.96 -16.18
N ARG A 181 -12.12 7.89 -16.17
CA ARG A 181 -13.53 7.97 -15.81
C ARG A 181 -13.73 8.47 -14.38
N ALA A 182 -12.97 7.95 -13.42
CA ALA A 182 -13.07 8.31 -12.00
C ALA A 182 -12.73 9.78 -11.73
N ARG A 183 -11.84 10.39 -12.53
CA ARG A 183 -11.53 11.84 -12.46
C ARG A 183 -12.46 12.72 -13.32
N GLY A 184 -13.45 12.14 -14.00
CA GLY A 184 -14.35 12.87 -14.89
C GLY A 184 -13.70 13.41 -16.17
N LYS A 185 -12.57 12.85 -16.61
CA LYS A 185 -11.98 13.23 -17.91
C LYS A 185 -12.79 12.59 -19.02
N ILE A 186 -13.40 13.42 -19.86
CA ILE A 186 -13.84 13.01 -21.20
C ILE A 186 -12.57 12.95 -22.05
N ARG A 187 -12.18 11.76 -22.55
CA ARG A 187 -11.18 11.67 -23.62
C ARG A 187 -11.73 12.47 -24.80
N LYS A 188 -11.26 13.71 -24.97
CA LYS A 188 -11.36 14.37 -26.27
C LYS A 188 -10.34 13.64 -27.13
N ASP A 189 -10.82 12.90 -28.11
CA ASP A 189 -9.96 12.38 -29.17
C ASP A 189 -9.18 13.56 -29.73
N ILE A 190 -7.87 13.60 -29.44
CA ILE A 190 -6.97 14.53 -30.10
C ILE A 190 -6.66 13.87 -31.45
N THR A 191 -7.63 13.92 -32.36
CA THR A 191 -7.35 13.89 -33.79
C THR A 191 -7.04 15.32 -34.20
N ALA A 192 -5.75 15.60 -34.39
CA ALA A 192 -5.23 16.66 -35.23
C ALA A 192 -4.25 16.03 -36.21
#